data_AF-A0A5M5D588-F1
#
_entry.id   AF-A0A5M5D588-F1
#
_cell.length_a   1.000
_cell.length_b   1.000
_cell.length_c   1.000
_cell.angle_alpha   90.00
_cell.angle_beta   90.00
_cell.angle_gamma   90.00
#
_symmetry.space_group_name_H-M   'P 1'
#
loop_
_entity.id
_entity.type
_entity.pdbx_description
1 polymer ?
#
loop_
_entity_poly.entity_id
_entity_poly.type
_entity_poly.pdbx_seq_one_letter_code
_entity_poly.pdbx_strand_id
1 'polypeptide(L)'
;MDLSSRDFVDTVLSESDIYRLQGILRNVESAVKLRVGTDPMDFYLRHVSEHEMRTVESLVMSRKLVLDKMFQATAHEMEIFVSQNNRLLDLTNRMYHRTAQMYRMSLANMSMYLDGEDCDVEGKLVYSYNDSNSVLKYEEDRIYQSDFDYMIELVSLLMEKSRHRVVEIESAIVSYSPEFVPSMTEEELGCVNTLDDGETWVEGCLMRPELDSVCVCHAVHDICTHKDYSIPDLLRMDDFFVDVCLTNSARNKTNYDGKK
;
A
#
# COMPACT_ATOMS: atom_id res chain seq x y z
N MET A 1 13.31 14.16 -23.59
CA MET A 1 12.82 12.78 -23.60
C MET A 1 11.48 12.80 -22.91
N ASP A 2 10.44 12.25 -23.55
CA ASP A 2 9.14 12.11 -22.90
C ASP A 2 9.23 10.95 -21.91
N LEU A 3 9.19 11.26 -20.61
CA LEU A 3 9.46 10.31 -19.53
C LEU A 3 8.34 9.29 -19.31
N SER A 4 7.21 9.45 -20.01
CA SER A 4 6.06 8.53 -19.98
C SER A 4 5.90 7.73 -21.29
N SER A 5 6.82 7.89 -22.24
CA SER A 5 6.74 7.26 -23.56
C SER A 5 7.18 5.80 -23.53
N ARG A 6 6.71 5.00 -24.50
CA ARG A 6 7.19 3.63 -24.72
C ARG A 6 8.71 3.58 -24.89
N ASP A 7 9.28 4.59 -25.56
CA ASP A 7 10.72 4.72 -25.74
C ASP A 7 11.46 4.85 -24.40
N PHE A 8 10.86 5.50 -23.39
CA PHE A 8 11.42 5.58 -22.05
C PHE A 8 11.46 4.21 -21.37
N VAL A 9 10.34 3.46 -21.43
CA VAL A 9 10.26 2.12 -20.84
C VAL A 9 11.31 1.19 -21.46
N ASP A 10 11.39 1.15 -22.78
CA ASP A 10 12.36 0.32 -23.51
C ASP A 10 13.81 0.74 -23.18
N THR A 11 14.06 2.06 -23.01
CA THR A 11 15.38 2.57 -22.59
C THR A 11 15.76 2.08 -21.20
N VAL A 12 14.85 2.16 -20.22
CA VAL A 12 15.14 1.72 -18.84
C VAL A 12 15.33 0.21 -18.77
N LEU A 13 14.47 -0.56 -19.43
CA LEU A 13 14.54 -2.03 -19.40
C LEU A 13 15.81 -2.57 -20.06
N SER A 14 16.31 -1.90 -21.11
CA SER A 14 17.55 -2.28 -21.80
C SER A 14 18.84 -1.77 -21.16
N GLU A 15 18.76 -0.79 -20.25
CA GLU A 15 19.93 -0.26 -19.56
C GLU A 15 20.40 -1.21 -18.45
N SER A 16 21.72 -1.36 -18.33
CA SER A 16 22.37 -2.22 -17.34
C SER A 16 23.45 -1.49 -16.53
N ASP A 17 23.88 -0.31 -16.97
CA ASP A 17 24.81 0.53 -16.25
C ASP A 17 24.09 1.31 -15.14
N ILE A 18 24.43 1.00 -13.89
CA ILE A 18 23.86 1.63 -12.69
C ILE A 18 24.05 3.15 -12.70
N TYR A 19 25.16 3.68 -13.23
CA TYR A 19 25.42 5.12 -13.26
C TYR A 19 24.51 5.85 -14.26
N ARG A 20 24.13 5.16 -15.34
CA ARG A 20 23.15 5.68 -16.30
C ARG A 20 21.75 5.65 -15.71
N LEU A 21 21.38 4.55 -15.03
CA LEU A 21 20.10 4.46 -14.31
C LEU A 21 19.99 5.54 -13.23
N GLN A 22 21.05 5.81 -12.46
CA GLN A 22 21.11 6.95 -11.53
C GLN A 22 20.88 8.28 -12.25
N GLY A 23 21.48 8.48 -13.42
CA GLY A 23 21.26 9.68 -14.25
C GLY A 23 19.80 9.84 -14.68
N ILE A 24 19.16 8.75 -15.09
CA ILE A 24 17.74 8.72 -15.45
C ILE A 24 16.88 9.02 -14.22
N LEU A 25 17.13 8.36 -13.10
CA LEU A 25 16.40 8.55 -11.84
C LEU A 25 16.44 10.01 -11.37
N ARG A 26 17.64 10.62 -11.35
CA ARG A 26 17.80 12.04 -10.97
C ARG A 26 17.01 12.97 -11.87
N ASN A 27 16.94 12.68 -13.18
CA ASN A 27 16.15 13.48 -14.12
C ASN A 27 14.65 13.34 -13.84
N VAL A 28 14.17 12.13 -13.55
CA VAL A 28 12.77 11.86 -13.20
C VAL A 28 12.41 12.56 -11.89
N GLU A 29 13.18 12.39 -10.82
CA GLU A 29 12.92 13.03 -9.52
C GLU A 29 13.02 14.56 -9.59
N SER A 30 13.94 15.10 -10.39
CA SER A 30 13.99 16.55 -10.65
C SER A 30 12.74 17.06 -11.36
N ALA A 31 12.21 16.29 -12.32
CA ALA A 31 10.97 16.64 -13.00
C ALA A 31 9.75 16.56 -12.06
N VAL A 32 9.73 15.59 -11.14
CA VAL A 32 8.72 15.53 -10.07
C VAL A 32 8.80 16.79 -9.21
N LYS A 33 9.97 17.08 -8.64
CA LYS A 33 10.18 18.22 -7.75
C LYS A 33 9.89 19.57 -8.41
N LEU A 34 10.11 19.70 -9.72
CA LEU A 34 9.72 20.89 -10.48
C LEU A 34 8.20 21.14 -10.50
N ARG A 35 7.38 20.08 -10.43
CA ARG A 35 5.90 20.17 -10.42
C ARG A 35 5.32 20.20 -9.03
N VAL A 36 5.89 19.40 -8.13
CA VAL A 36 5.41 19.24 -6.76
C VAL A 36 5.86 20.40 -5.87
N GLY A 37 7.12 20.84 -6.03
CA GLY A 37 7.74 21.85 -5.17
C GLY A 37 8.72 21.21 -4.19
N THR A 38 9.16 21.98 -3.19
CA THR A 38 10.12 21.51 -2.17
C THR A 38 9.47 20.68 -1.06
N ASP A 39 8.14 20.75 -0.93
CA ASP A 39 7.37 20.08 0.11
C ASP A 39 6.20 19.32 -0.54
N PRO A 40 6.13 17.98 -0.44
CA PRO A 40 5.01 17.20 -0.94
C PRO A 40 3.65 17.59 -0.31
N MET A 41 3.63 18.02 0.95
CA MET A 41 2.42 18.42 1.66
C MET A 41 1.77 19.66 1.04
N ASP A 42 2.57 20.64 0.60
CA ASP A 42 2.06 21.82 -0.10
C ASP A 42 1.33 21.44 -1.41
N PHE A 43 1.87 20.45 -2.14
CA PHE A 43 1.22 19.91 -3.34
C PHE A 43 -0.07 19.15 -3.00
N TYR A 44 -0.08 18.41 -1.88
CA TYR A 44 -1.25 17.70 -1.39
C TYR A 44 -2.38 18.65 -0.95
N LEU A 45 -2.07 19.77 -0.32
CA LEU A 45 -3.09 20.71 0.17
C LEU A 45 -3.63 21.65 -0.91
N ARG A 46 -2.84 21.95 -1.94
CA ARG A 46 -3.29 22.85 -3.01
C ARG A 46 -4.24 22.18 -4.00
N HIS A 47 -5.04 23.02 -4.68
CA HIS A 47 -5.75 22.58 -5.87
C HIS A 47 -4.74 22.27 -6.99
N VAL A 48 -4.81 21.06 -7.51
CA VAL A 48 -3.96 20.55 -8.60
C VAL A 48 -4.89 20.21 -9.77
N SER A 49 -4.57 20.70 -10.97
CA SER A 49 -5.37 20.35 -12.15
C SER A 49 -5.25 18.86 -12.47
N GLU A 50 -6.26 18.24 -13.06
CA GLU A 50 -6.17 16.81 -13.42
C GLU A 50 -4.99 16.51 -14.36
N HIS A 51 -4.66 17.44 -15.26
CA HIS A 51 -3.52 17.26 -16.16
C HIS A 51 -2.19 17.28 -15.41
N GLU A 52 -2.05 18.19 -14.44
CA GLU A 52 -0.87 18.25 -13.57
C GLU A 52 -0.76 17.00 -12.71
N MET A 53 -1.87 16.55 -12.12
CA MET A 53 -1.93 15.32 -11.32
C MET A 53 -1.49 14.11 -12.14
N ARG A 54 -2.08 13.89 -13.32
CA ARG A 54 -1.69 12.80 -14.22
C ARG A 54 -0.22 12.87 -14.62
N THR A 55 0.33 14.07 -14.77
CA THR A 55 1.77 14.23 -15.07
C THR A 55 2.63 13.78 -13.90
N VAL A 56 2.29 14.16 -12.67
CA VAL A 56 3.03 13.76 -11.47
C VAL A 56 2.92 12.25 -11.25
N GLU A 57 1.72 11.67 -11.32
CA GLU A 57 1.49 10.22 -11.23
C GLU A 57 2.32 9.47 -12.29
N SER A 58 2.36 9.96 -13.53
CA SER A 58 3.19 9.35 -14.57
C SER A 58 4.68 9.39 -14.27
N LEU A 59 5.19 10.49 -13.70
CA LEU A 59 6.60 10.60 -13.33
C LEU A 59 6.96 9.68 -12.15
N VAL A 60 6.04 9.52 -11.19
CA VAL A 60 6.19 8.57 -10.08
C VAL A 60 6.24 7.13 -10.59
N MET A 61 5.38 6.75 -11.55
CA MET A 61 5.47 5.43 -12.20
C MET A 61 6.80 5.24 -12.94
N SER A 62 7.30 6.27 -13.63
CA SER A 62 8.62 6.22 -14.28
C SER A 62 9.76 6.07 -13.26
N ARG A 63 9.65 6.72 -12.09
CA ARG A 63 10.60 6.54 -10.99
C ARG A 63 10.57 5.10 -10.49
N LYS A 64 9.37 4.56 -10.24
CA LYS A 64 9.18 3.18 -9.79
C LYS A 64 9.88 2.19 -10.73
N LEU A 65 9.64 2.31 -12.04
CA LEU A 65 10.27 1.47 -13.05
C LEU A 65 11.82 1.51 -12.99
N VAL A 66 12.39 2.71 -12.85
CA VAL A 66 13.85 2.86 -12.76
C VAL A 66 14.39 2.22 -11.48
N LEU A 67 13.71 2.39 -10.36
CA LEU A 67 14.13 1.80 -9.08
C LEU A 67 14.01 0.28 -9.06
N ASP A 68 12.89 -0.27 -9.56
CA ASP A 68 12.72 -1.72 -9.71
C ASP A 68 13.84 -2.33 -10.58
N LYS A 69 14.24 -1.61 -11.62
CA LYS A 69 15.38 -2.01 -12.47
C LYS A 69 16.72 -1.90 -11.75
N MET A 70 16.89 -0.94 -10.85
CA MET A 70 18.11 -0.75 -10.06
C MET A 70 18.24 -1.75 -8.91
N PHE A 71 17.16 -2.41 -8.50
CA PHE A 71 17.21 -3.44 -7.45
C PHE A 71 18.18 -4.56 -7.84
N GLN A 72 19.24 -4.76 -7.06
CA GLN A 72 20.32 -5.71 -7.39
C GLN A 72 20.16 -7.06 -6.69
N ALA A 73 19.26 -7.14 -5.70
CA ALA A 73 19.08 -8.31 -4.85
C ALA A 73 20.41 -8.77 -4.24
N THR A 74 21.21 -7.82 -3.73
CA THR A 74 22.39 -8.15 -2.94
C THR A 74 22.01 -8.96 -1.70
N ALA A 75 22.96 -9.63 -1.05
CA ALA A 75 22.67 -10.39 0.16
C ALA A 75 21.98 -9.53 1.25
N HIS A 76 22.42 -8.28 1.43
CA HIS A 76 21.80 -7.39 2.41
C HIS A 76 20.41 -6.92 1.99
N GLU A 77 20.23 -6.57 0.71
CA GLU A 77 18.92 -6.21 0.17
C GLU A 77 17.91 -7.35 0.29
N MET A 78 18.36 -8.59 0.08
CA MET A 78 17.54 -9.78 0.24
C MET A 78 17.19 -10.07 1.71
N GLU A 79 18.11 -9.84 2.64
CA GLU A 79 17.82 -9.90 4.09
C GLU A 79 16.72 -8.91 4.48
N ILE A 80 16.80 -7.66 4.01
CA ILE A 80 15.80 -6.64 4.26
C ILE A 80 14.47 -7.01 3.61
N PHE A 81 14.50 -7.46 2.34
CA PHE A 81 13.29 -7.87 1.62
C PHE A 81 12.55 -8.98 2.36
N VAL A 82 13.25 -10.03 2.77
CA VAL A 82 12.67 -11.15 3.54
C VAL A 82 12.13 -10.66 4.88
N SER A 83 12.83 -9.75 5.55
CA SER A 83 12.36 -9.13 6.79
C SER A 83 11.05 -8.35 6.58
N GLN A 84 10.96 -7.53 5.54
CA GLN A 84 9.75 -6.77 5.21
C GLN A 84 8.58 -7.69 4.80
N ASN A 85 8.84 -8.72 4.00
CA ASN A 85 7.85 -9.72 3.61
C ASN A 85 7.24 -10.43 4.82
N ASN A 86 8.09 -10.91 5.73
CA ASN A 86 7.64 -11.60 6.94
C ASN A 86 6.89 -10.66 7.88
N ARG A 87 7.35 -9.41 8.00
CA ARG A 87 6.68 -8.38 8.81
C ARG A 87 5.28 -8.08 8.27
N LEU A 88 5.14 -7.88 6.96
CA LEU A 88 3.85 -7.60 6.33
C LEU A 88 2.89 -8.78 6.47
N LEU A 89 3.37 -10.02 6.27
CA LEU A 89 2.56 -11.22 6.48
C LEU A 89 2.07 -11.33 7.93
N ASP A 90 2.94 -11.10 8.92
CA ASP A 90 2.58 -11.09 10.33
C ASP A 90 1.57 -9.97 10.66
N LEU A 91 1.74 -8.76 10.12
CA LEU A 91 0.80 -7.66 10.29
C LEU A 91 -0.57 -7.96 9.66
N THR A 92 -0.60 -8.55 8.47
CA THR A 92 -1.84 -9.00 7.82
C THR A 92 -2.57 -10.02 8.69
N ASN A 93 -1.87 -11.04 9.17
CA ASN A 93 -2.48 -12.06 10.05
C ASN A 93 -3.00 -11.47 11.36
N ARG A 94 -2.27 -10.51 11.96
CA ARG A 94 -2.74 -9.77 13.14
C ARG A 94 -3.96 -8.91 12.84
N MET A 95 -4.05 -8.34 11.65
CA MET A 95 -5.21 -7.56 11.21
C MET A 95 -6.46 -8.43 11.16
N TYR A 96 -6.43 -9.58 10.46
CA TYR A 96 -7.55 -10.53 10.47
C TYR A 96 -7.95 -10.97 11.88
N HIS A 97 -6.97 -11.38 12.70
CA HIS A 97 -7.22 -11.80 14.09
C HIS A 97 -7.91 -10.69 14.91
N ARG A 98 -7.41 -9.46 14.83
CA ARG A 98 -7.98 -8.31 15.57
C ARG A 98 -9.37 -7.95 15.07
N THR A 99 -9.62 -7.99 13.76
CA THR A 99 -10.94 -7.76 13.16
C THR A 99 -11.96 -8.77 13.69
N ALA A 100 -11.64 -10.06 13.64
CA ALA A 100 -12.51 -11.11 14.17
C ALA A 100 -12.73 -10.97 15.69
N GLN A 101 -11.67 -10.67 16.45
CA GLN A 101 -11.76 -10.44 17.89
C GLN A 101 -12.68 -9.26 18.22
N MET A 102 -12.50 -8.12 17.54
CA MET A 102 -13.34 -6.94 17.74
C MET A 102 -14.79 -7.21 17.35
N TYR A 103 -15.03 -7.96 16.27
CA TYR A 103 -16.38 -8.38 15.89
C TYR A 103 -17.06 -9.26 16.95
N ARG A 104 -16.37 -10.27 17.50
CA ARG A 104 -16.90 -11.09 18.62
C ARG A 104 -17.23 -10.26 19.85
N MET A 105 -16.34 -9.32 20.20
CA MET A 105 -16.56 -8.40 21.32
C MET A 105 -17.78 -7.51 21.08
N SER A 106 -17.98 -7.03 19.85
CA SER A 106 -19.15 -6.25 19.47
C SER A 106 -20.43 -7.07 19.55
N LEU A 107 -20.44 -8.31 19.04
CA LEU A 107 -21.58 -9.23 19.14
C LEU A 107 -21.98 -9.50 20.59
N ALA A 108 -21.01 -9.75 21.47
CA ALA A 108 -21.28 -10.04 22.89
C ALA A 108 -21.92 -8.85 23.64
N ASN A 109 -21.70 -7.62 23.16
CA ASN A 109 -22.17 -6.38 23.80
C ASN A 109 -23.21 -5.62 22.96
N MET A 110 -23.71 -6.24 21.90
CA MET A 110 -24.54 -5.61 20.87
C MET A 110 -25.80 -4.97 21.46
N SER A 111 -26.45 -5.62 22.42
CA SER A 111 -27.66 -5.09 23.08
C SER A 111 -27.43 -3.84 23.94
N MET A 112 -26.18 -3.44 24.19
CA MET A 112 -25.87 -2.25 25.01
C MET A 112 -25.78 -0.96 24.20
N TYR A 113 -25.55 -1.03 22.88
CA TYR A 113 -25.23 0.14 22.05
C TYR A 113 -25.83 0.11 20.63
N LEU A 114 -26.49 -0.97 20.22
CA LEU A 114 -27.00 -1.16 18.87
C LEU A 114 -28.53 -1.24 18.87
N ASP A 115 -29.19 -0.25 18.27
CA ASP A 115 -30.64 -0.22 18.02
C ASP A 115 -31.03 -0.93 16.69
N GLY A 116 -30.06 -1.53 15.98
CA GLY A 116 -30.24 -2.09 14.64
C GLY A 116 -29.25 -3.18 14.25
N GLU A 117 -29.52 -3.79 13.08
CA GLU A 117 -28.83 -4.95 12.50
C GLU A 117 -27.68 -4.57 11.53
N ASP A 118 -27.30 -3.30 11.43
CA ASP A 118 -26.27 -2.83 10.49
C ASP A 118 -24.96 -2.50 11.23
N CYS A 119 -24.18 -3.53 11.55
CA CYS A 119 -22.88 -3.40 12.20
C CYS A 119 -21.78 -4.08 11.37
N ASP A 120 -20.72 -3.33 11.06
CA ASP A 120 -19.56 -3.82 10.33
C ASP A 120 -18.29 -3.61 11.15
N VAL A 121 -17.42 -4.61 11.19
CA VAL A 121 -16.04 -4.44 11.67
C VAL A 121 -15.10 -4.57 10.48
N GLU A 122 -14.32 -3.53 10.24
CA GLU A 122 -13.36 -3.46 9.15
C GLU A 122 -11.96 -3.31 9.74
N GLY A 123 -11.07 -4.23 9.40
CA GLY A 123 -9.62 -4.11 9.61
C GLY A 123 -8.92 -3.72 8.33
N LYS A 124 -7.90 -2.87 8.45
CA LYS A 124 -7.09 -2.39 7.34
C LYS A 124 -5.62 -2.45 7.68
N LEU A 125 -4.82 -3.02 6.78
CA LEU A 125 -3.38 -2.82 6.78
C LEU A 125 -3.05 -1.64 5.86
N VAL A 126 -2.36 -0.65 6.39
CA VAL A 126 -1.98 0.56 5.65
C VAL A 126 -0.53 0.93 5.93
N TYR A 127 0.07 1.66 4.99
CA TYR A 127 1.28 2.43 5.22
C TYR A 127 0.88 3.90 5.35
N SER A 128 1.43 4.61 6.33
CA SER A 128 1.27 6.06 6.41
C SER A 128 2.62 6.69 6.68
N TYR A 129 3.06 7.54 5.77
CA TYR A 129 4.19 8.40 6.05
C TYR A 129 3.80 9.44 7.10
N ASN A 130 4.43 9.39 8.27
CA ASN A 130 4.22 10.36 9.34
C ASN A 130 5.36 11.40 9.38
N ASP A 131 6.60 10.92 9.39
CA ASP A 131 7.79 11.77 9.31
C ASP A 131 8.96 10.98 8.70
N SER A 132 10.15 11.58 8.69
CA SER A 132 11.34 10.96 8.08
C SER A 132 11.80 9.66 8.77
N ASN A 133 11.32 9.37 9.99
CA ASN A 133 11.55 8.07 10.64
C ASN A 133 10.65 6.97 10.05
N SER A 134 9.60 7.31 9.30
CA SER A 134 8.80 6.33 8.54
C SER A 134 9.60 5.70 7.38
N VAL A 135 10.80 6.23 7.07
CA VAL A 135 11.68 5.79 5.99
C VAL A 135 13.06 5.37 6.51
N LEU A 136 13.33 4.06 6.51
CA LEU A 136 14.63 3.48 6.84
C LEU A 136 15.72 3.97 5.89
N LYS A 137 16.93 4.14 6.41
CA LYS A 137 18.09 4.62 5.66
C LYS A 137 19.16 3.54 5.66
N TYR A 138 19.71 3.25 4.47
CA TYR A 138 20.73 2.23 4.30
C TYR A 138 21.97 2.79 3.58
N GLU A 139 23.10 2.08 3.64
CA GLU A 139 24.31 2.52 2.95
C GLU A 139 24.13 2.51 1.42
N GLU A 140 23.31 1.58 0.93
CA GLU A 140 22.89 1.40 -0.46
C GLU A 140 22.13 2.61 -1.01
N ASP A 141 21.61 3.51 -0.17
CA ASP A 141 20.99 4.77 -0.62
C ASP A 141 21.96 5.60 -1.47
N ARG A 142 23.27 5.46 -1.25
CA ARG A 142 24.32 6.10 -2.06
C ARG A 142 24.42 5.53 -3.48
N ILE A 143 23.98 4.28 -3.67
CA ILE A 143 23.91 3.59 -4.95
C ILE A 143 22.63 3.99 -5.68
N TYR A 144 21.49 4.05 -4.99
CA TYR A 144 20.24 4.48 -5.61
C TYR A 144 20.26 5.97 -5.95
N GLN A 145 20.77 6.81 -5.05
CA GLN A 145 20.74 8.28 -5.15
C GLN A 145 19.32 8.86 -5.30
N SER A 146 18.31 8.10 -4.84
CA SER A 146 16.94 8.56 -4.72
C SER A 146 16.79 9.41 -3.47
N ASP A 147 15.98 10.46 -3.54
CA ASP A 147 15.48 11.13 -2.35
C ASP A 147 14.28 10.36 -1.78
N PHE A 148 14.57 9.22 -1.13
CA PHE A 148 13.54 8.31 -0.64
C PHE A 148 12.56 8.96 0.33
N ASP A 149 13.03 9.88 1.18
CA ASP A 149 12.19 10.57 2.16
C ASP A 149 11.07 11.34 1.47
N TYR A 150 11.48 12.27 0.60
CA TYR A 150 10.58 13.11 -0.18
C TYR A 150 9.68 12.27 -1.10
N MET A 151 10.24 11.26 -1.76
CA MET A 151 9.50 10.51 -2.77
C MET A 151 8.49 9.54 -2.14
N ILE A 152 8.82 8.89 -1.02
CA ILE A 152 7.89 8.00 -0.30
C ILE A 152 6.76 8.81 0.35
N GLU A 153 7.07 9.98 0.92
CA GLU A 153 6.04 10.92 1.39
C GLU A 153 5.08 11.30 0.26
N LEU A 154 5.62 11.75 -0.88
CA LEU A 154 4.81 12.12 -2.03
C LEU A 154 3.92 10.95 -2.50
N VAL A 155 4.47 9.74 -2.61
CA VAL A 155 3.67 8.57 -3.00
C VAL A 155 2.55 8.32 -1.99
N SER A 156 2.83 8.39 -0.69
CA SER A 156 1.81 8.24 0.37
C SER A 156 0.67 9.25 0.19
N LEU A 157 1.01 10.53 -0.01
CA LEU A 157 0.03 11.59 -0.20
C LEU A 157 -0.76 11.44 -1.52
N LEU A 158 -0.15 10.92 -2.58
CA LEU A 158 -0.83 10.64 -3.84
C LEU A 158 -1.83 9.47 -3.71
N MET A 159 -1.47 8.44 -2.93
CA MET A 159 -2.38 7.34 -2.63
C MET A 159 -3.64 7.85 -1.91
N GLU A 160 -3.49 8.78 -0.96
CA GLU A 160 -4.61 9.37 -0.23
C GLU A 160 -5.44 10.37 -1.08
N LYS A 161 -4.77 11.18 -1.91
CA LYS A 161 -5.43 12.25 -2.69
C LYS A 161 -6.21 11.74 -3.89
N SER A 162 -5.77 10.65 -4.52
CA SER A 162 -6.31 10.19 -5.79
C SER A 162 -7.53 9.28 -5.59
N ARG A 163 -8.69 9.68 -6.12
CA ARG A 163 -9.96 8.94 -5.99
C ARG A 163 -9.98 7.55 -6.63
N HIS A 164 -8.98 7.23 -7.45
CA HIS A 164 -8.88 5.95 -8.15
C HIS A 164 -7.90 4.98 -7.47
N ARG A 165 -7.28 5.40 -6.37
CA ARG A 165 -6.27 4.63 -5.65
C ARG A 165 -6.85 4.09 -4.35
N VAL A 166 -6.42 2.89 -4.00
CA VAL A 166 -6.75 2.23 -2.74
C VAL A 166 -5.51 2.31 -1.85
N VAL A 167 -5.66 3.00 -0.72
CA VAL A 167 -4.58 3.21 0.25
C VAL A 167 -4.30 1.93 1.02
N GLU A 168 -5.37 1.20 1.33
CA GLU A 168 -5.34 -0.10 1.98
C GLU A 168 -4.48 -1.08 1.17
N ILE A 169 -3.51 -1.69 1.86
CA ILE A 169 -2.69 -2.79 1.33
C ILE A 169 -3.48 -4.09 1.39
N GLU A 170 -4.21 -4.27 2.49
CA GLU A 170 -5.11 -5.41 2.71
C GLU A 170 -6.28 -4.95 3.59
N SER A 171 -7.45 -5.57 3.42
CA SER A 171 -8.59 -5.33 4.30
C SER A 171 -9.43 -6.57 4.57
N ALA A 172 -10.02 -6.60 5.77
CA ALA A 172 -10.94 -7.64 6.18
C ALA A 172 -12.21 -6.99 6.72
N ILE A 173 -13.37 -7.40 6.25
CA ILE A 173 -14.66 -6.89 6.71
C ILE A 173 -15.50 -8.05 7.20
N VAL A 174 -16.04 -7.91 8.41
CA VAL A 174 -17.06 -8.80 8.96
C VAL A 174 -18.32 -7.99 9.17
N SER A 175 -19.33 -8.25 8.34
CA SER A 175 -20.65 -7.66 8.47
C SER A 175 -21.53 -8.47 9.41
N TYR A 176 -22.48 -7.78 10.03
CA TYR A 176 -23.47 -8.42 10.87
C TYR A 176 -24.21 -9.54 10.14
N SER A 177 -24.31 -10.67 10.82
CA SER A 177 -25.18 -11.77 10.44
C SER A 177 -25.91 -12.29 11.67
N PRO A 178 -27.23 -12.55 11.61
CA PRO A 178 -27.98 -13.12 12.73
C PRO A 178 -27.54 -14.55 13.06
N GLU A 179 -26.82 -15.21 12.16
CA GLU A 179 -26.28 -16.56 12.37
C GLU A 179 -24.98 -16.55 13.18
N PHE A 180 -24.31 -15.40 13.28
CA PHE A 180 -23.03 -15.29 13.95
C PHE A 180 -23.18 -15.20 15.47
N VAL A 181 -22.39 -16.01 16.18
CA VAL A 181 -22.35 -16.04 17.65
C VAL A 181 -20.94 -15.72 18.15
N PRO A 182 -20.80 -15.13 19.36
CA PRO A 182 -19.48 -14.69 19.87
C PRO A 182 -18.42 -15.79 20.00
N SER A 183 -18.82 -17.06 20.05
CA SER A 183 -17.90 -18.20 20.17
C SER A 183 -17.33 -18.71 18.85
N MET A 184 -17.78 -18.19 17.70
CA MET A 184 -17.34 -18.66 16.38
C MET A 184 -15.83 -18.42 16.17
N THR A 185 -15.15 -19.35 15.50
CA THR A 185 -13.73 -19.20 15.11
C THR A 185 -13.55 -18.17 13.99
N GLU A 186 -12.31 -17.87 13.61
CA GLU A 186 -12.03 -16.89 12.55
C GLU A 186 -12.51 -17.41 11.21
N GLU A 187 -12.32 -18.71 10.99
CA GLU A 187 -12.78 -19.46 9.82
C GLU A 187 -14.30 -19.48 9.72
N GLU A 188 -15.00 -19.70 10.84
CA GLU A 188 -16.47 -19.68 10.88
C GLU A 188 -17.04 -18.29 10.58
N LEU A 189 -16.30 -17.22 10.93
CA LEU A 189 -16.64 -15.84 10.58
C LEU A 189 -16.20 -15.46 9.15
N GLY A 190 -15.46 -16.33 8.45
CA GLY A 190 -14.82 -15.99 7.16
C GLY A 190 -13.78 -14.89 7.26
N CYS A 191 -13.27 -14.58 8.45
CA CYS A 191 -12.30 -13.51 8.71
C CYS A 191 -10.90 -14.10 8.86
N VAL A 192 -10.39 -14.70 7.78
CA VAL A 192 -9.08 -15.33 7.71
C VAL A 192 -8.33 -14.88 6.48
N ASN A 193 -7.00 -14.84 6.58
CA ASN A 193 -6.13 -14.53 5.45
C ASN A 193 -6.11 -15.72 4.46
N THR A 194 -6.98 -15.67 3.45
CA THR A 194 -7.04 -16.71 2.42
C THR A 194 -6.13 -16.44 1.22
N LEU A 195 -5.56 -15.24 1.12
CA LEU A 195 -4.69 -14.88 -0.01
C LEU A 195 -3.27 -15.41 0.21
N ASP A 196 -2.77 -15.42 1.45
CA ASP A 196 -1.46 -16.01 1.78
C ASP A 196 -1.59 -17.50 2.16
N ASP A 197 -1.90 -18.36 1.18
CA ASP A 197 -2.13 -19.80 1.36
C ASP A 197 -0.86 -20.69 1.29
N GLY A 198 0.32 -20.05 1.19
CA GLY A 198 1.61 -20.70 1.04
C GLY A 198 2.12 -20.74 -0.40
N GLU A 199 1.31 -20.30 -1.37
CA GLU A 199 1.77 -20.00 -2.73
C GLU A 199 2.30 -18.56 -2.82
N THR A 200 3.30 -18.35 -3.67
CA THR A 200 3.98 -17.05 -3.78
C THR A 200 3.24 -16.08 -4.71
N TRP A 201 3.12 -14.82 -4.31
CA TRP A 201 2.48 -13.75 -5.07
C TRP A 201 3.44 -13.00 -6.02
N VAL A 202 4.43 -13.68 -6.61
CA VAL A 202 5.36 -13.04 -7.55
C VAL A 202 4.69 -12.70 -8.89
N GLU A 203 4.61 -11.41 -9.21
CA GLU A 203 4.16 -10.90 -10.51
C GLU A 203 4.95 -9.63 -10.89
N GLY A 204 5.00 -9.31 -12.19
CA GLY A 204 5.53 -8.03 -12.66
C GLY A 204 7.00 -7.85 -12.30
N CYS A 205 7.33 -6.77 -11.58
CA CYS A 205 8.70 -6.47 -11.15
C CYS A 205 9.25 -7.46 -10.12
N LEU A 206 8.39 -8.27 -9.49
CA LEU A 206 8.76 -9.32 -8.55
C LEU A 206 9.14 -10.64 -9.24
N MET A 207 8.89 -10.80 -10.55
CA MET A 207 9.29 -12.00 -11.30
C MET A 207 10.81 -12.00 -11.54
N ARG A 208 11.56 -12.37 -10.51
CA ARG A 208 13.01 -12.29 -10.45
C ARG A 208 13.59 -13.60 -9.92
N PRO A 209 14.61 -14.20 -10.57
CA PRO A 209 15.21 -15.44 -10.10
C PRO A 209 15.76 -15.35 -8.67
N GLU A 210 16.18 -14.16 -8.24
CA GLU A 210 16.68 -13.94 -6.88
C GLU A 210 15.59 -14.09 -5.81
N LEU A 211 14.31 -13.96 -6.19
CA LEU A 211 13.15 -14.10 -5.32
C LEU A 211 12.55 -15.52 -5.33
N ASP A 212 13.04 -16.45 -6.17
CA ASP A 212 12.49 -17.82 -6.31
C ASP A 212 12.50 -18.62 -4.98
N SER A 213 13.37 -18.24 -4.05
CA SER A 213 13.48 -18.88 -2.72
C SER A 213 12.56 -18.27 -1.65
N VAL A 214 11.85 -17.19 -1.96
CA VAL A 214 11.00 -16.46 -1.04
C VAL A 214 9.54 -16.68 -1.40
N CYS A 215 8.73 -17.10 -0.44
CA CYS A 215 7.27 -17.05 -0.57
C CYS A 215 6.82 -15.60 -0.36
N VAL A 216 6.64 -14.86 -1.45
CA VAL A 216 6.23 -13.45 -1.40
C VAL A 216 4.76 -13.37 -1.01
N CYS A 217 4.44 -12.60 0.03
CA CYS A 217 3.07 -12.44 0.51
C CYS A 217 2.26 -11.44 -0.33
N HIS A 218 0.94 -11.52 -0.24
CA HIS A 218 0.01 -10.66 -0.98
C HIS A 218 0.25 -9.17 -0.70
N ALA A 219 0.57 -8.81 0.55
CA ALA A 219 0.84 -7.41 0.90
C ALA A 219 2.09 -6.83 0.20
N VAL A 220 3.15 -7.63 0.03
CA VAL A 220 4.33 -7.22 -0.75
C VAL A 220 3.96 -7.08 -2.23
N HIS A 221 3.18 -8.03 -2.74
CA HIS A 221 2.67 -7.98 -4.10
C HIS A 221 1.90 -6.67 -4.33
N ASP A 222 0.87 -6.38 -3.53
CA ASP A 222 0.06 -5.17 -3.69
C ASP A 222 0.92 -3.89 -3.69
N ILE A 223 1.83 -3.74 -2.72
CA ILE A 223 2.74 -2.59 -2.66
C ILE A 223 3.57 -2.46 -3.95
N CYS A 224 4.16 -3.56 -4.42
CA CYS A 224 5.11 -3.54 -5.53
C CYS A 224 4.47 -3.66 -6.92
N THR A 225 3.22 -4.10 -7.07
CA THR A 225 2.59 -4.31 -8.38
C THR A 225 1.36 -3.40 -8.60
N HIS A 226 0.64 -3.06 -7.54
CA HIS A 226 -0.61 -2.29 -7.61
C HIS A 226 -0.50 -0.88 -7.05
N LYS A 227 0.45 -0.63 -6.14
CA LYS A 227 0.79 0.72 -5.67
C LYS A 227 1.98 1.30 -6.41
N ASP A 228 2.25 2.58 -6.19
CA ASP A 228 3.32 3.33 -6.87
C ASP A 228 4.71 3.15 -6.23
N TYR A 229 4.81 2.30 -5.20
CA TYR A 229 6.07 2.00 -4.52
C TYR A 229 6.90 0.99 -5.31
N SER A 230 8.20 1.24 -5.46
CA SER A 230 9.15 0.28 -6.02
C SER A 230 9.61 -0.74 -4.97
N ILE A 231 10.29 -1.80 -5.41
CA ILE A 231 10.96 -2.74 -4.50
C ILE A 231 11.94 -1.99 -3.56
N PRO A 232 12.81 -1.08 -4.05
CA PRO A 232 13.63 -0.25 -3.16
C PRO A 232 12.84 0.64 -2.19
N ASP A 233 11.65 1.12 -2.55
CA ASP A 233 10.81 1.85 -1.60
C ASP A 233 10.32 0.91 -0.48
N LEU A 234 9.82 -0.29 -0.82
CA LEU A 234 9.39 -1.30 0.15
C LEU A 234 10.47 -1.62 1.19
N LEU A 235 11.74 -1.77 0.76
CA LEU A 235 12.84 -2.05 1.69
C LEU A 235 12.99 -0.97 2.78
N ARG A 236 12.55 0.26 2.47
CA ARG A 236 12.71 1.45 3.30
C ARG A 236 11.45 1.84 4.06
N MET A 237 10.29 1.28 3.74
CA MET A 237 9.05 1.58 4.45
C MET A 237 9.08 1.00 5.87
N ASP A 238 8.83 1.82 6.89
CA ASP A 238 8.80 1.38 8.29
C ASP A 238 7.49 1.64 9.03
N ASP A 239 6.60 2.50 8.52
CA ASP A 239 5.43 2.96 9.27
C ASP A 239 4.13 2.29 8.80
N PHE A 240 4.14 0.96 8.91
CA PHE A 240 2.96 0.13 8.67
C PHE A 240 2.14 -0.01 9.94
N PHE A 241 0.82 0.19 9.85
CA PHE A 241 -0.07 -0.06 10.97
C PHE A 241 -1.36 -0.75 10.55
N VAL A 242 -1.97 -1.35 11.57
CA VAL A 242 -3.27 -2.04 11.47
C VAL A 242 -4.30 -1.17 12.17
N ASP A 243 -5.27 -0.70 11.42
CA ASP A 243 -6.47 -0.03 11.94
C ASP A 243 -7.64 -1.01 11.97
N VAL A 244 -8.45 -0.96 13.01
CA VAL A 244 -9.68 -1.77 13.10
C VAL A 244 -10.82 -0.88 13.60
N CYS A 245 -11.81 -0.69 12.74
CA CYS A 245 -12.93 0.20 12.96
C CYS A 245 -14.24 -0.60 13.11
N LEU A 246 -15.04 -0.23 14.10
CA LEU A 246 -16.44 -0.66 14.24
C LEU A 246 -17.35 0.43 13.68
N THR A 247 -18.13 0.10 12.66
CA THR A 247 -19.17 0.96 12.13
C THR A 247 -20.53 0.45 12.56
N ASN A 248 -21.34 1.34 13.14
CA ASN A 248 -22.74 1.09 13.46
C ASN A 248 -23.60 2.10 12.68
N SER A 249 -24.49 1.60 11.84
CA SER A 249 -25.37 2.43 11.03
C SER A 249 -26.83 2.29 11.45
N ALA A 250 -27.53 3.42 11.57
CA ALA A 250 -28.97 3.43 11.75
C ALA A 250 -29.67 3.90 10.45
N ARG A 251 -30.46 3.04 9.83
CA ARG A 251 -31.25 3.40 8.64
C ARG A 251 -32.59 4.00 9.04
N ASN A 252 -32.76 5.30 8.82
CA ASN A 252 -34.08 5.94 8.93
C ASN A 252 -34.78 5.93 7.56
N LYS A 253 -35.63 4.93 7.32
CA LYS A 253 -36.50 4.91 6.13
C LYS A 253 -37.77 5.70 6.43
N THR A 254 -37.95 6.83 5.76
CA THR A 254 -39.26 7.48 5.70
C THR A 254 -40.21 6.58 4.91
N ASN A 255 -41.17 5.95 5.60
CA ASN A 255 -42.30 5.32 4.94
C ASN A 255 -43.10 6.42 4.24
N TYR A 256 -43.06 6.43 2.90
CA TYR A 256 -43.94 7.27 2.12
C TYR A 256 -45.34 6.66 2.17
N ASP A 257 -46.13 7.07 3.16
CA ASP A 257 -47.55 6.77 3.21
C ASP A 257 -48.23 7.55 2.08
N GLY A 258 -48.39 6.92 0.93
CA GLY A 258 -48.94 7.51 -0.30
C GLY A 258 -50.41 7.93 -0.22
N LYS A 259 -50.79 8.72 0.78
CA LYS A 259 -52.09 9.39 0.87
C LYS A 259 -51.95 10.80 0.26
N LYS A 260 -52.27 10.87 -1.04
CA LYS A 260 -52.77 12.09 -1.68
C LYS A 260 -54.28 12.19 -1.48
#